data_AF-A0A1Z8S7B2-F1
#
_entry.id   AF-A0A1Z8S7B2-F1
#
_cell.length_a   1.000
_cell.length_b   1.000
_cell.length_c   1.000
_cell.angle_alpha   90.00
_cell.angle_beta   90.00
_cell.angle_gamma   90.00
#
_symmetry.space_group_name_H-M   'P 1'
#
loop_
_entity.id
_entity.type
_entity.pdbx_description
1 polymer ?
#
loop_
_entity_poly.entity_id
_entity_poly.type
_entity_poly.pdbx_seq_one_letter_code
_entity_poly.pdbx_strand_id
1 'polypeptide(L)'
;MKYAKSVIADKFWIVKDENINIATVEKRKDSFVVIENNVKVVFDSANEVEKHFKEDIFKNIPKNIEVTKVQSDIDGYPTKTKPFNVQWFDSIPTYTKTEKSQDRYCAGYYGVRFEGGTFLGNNPKLLTITEKCLDFVGPFKTEMEANINISTKKKQVKQGLV
;
A
#
# COMPACT_ATOMS: atom_id res chain seq x y z
N MET A 1 10.05 -10.36 16.19
CA MET A 1 11.41 -10.48 15.61
C MET A 1 11.72 -9.14 14.96
N LYS A 2 12.79 -8.49 15.40
CA LYS A 2 13.13 -7.15 14.93
C LYS A 2 14.03 -7.21 13.70
N TYR A 3 13.77 -6.36 12.71
CA TYR A 3 14.59 -6.27 11.51
C TYR A 3 14.69 -4.83 10.99
N ALA A 4 15.83 -4.49 10.38
CA ALA A 4 16.10 -3.20 9.79
C ALA A 4 15.84 -3.24 8.28
N LYS A 5 14.82 -2.51 7.81
CA LYS A 5 14.56 -2.33 6.38
C LYS A 5 15.30 -1.11 5.87
N SER A 6 16.26 -1.30 4.97
CA SER A 6 16.98 -0.19 4.33
C SER A 6 16.03 0.64 3.46
N VAL A 7 16.09 1.96 3.64
CA VAL A 7 15.41 2.97 2.79
C VAL A 7 16.43 3.66 1.89
N ILE A 8 17.61 3.95 2.44
CA ILE A 8 18.78 4.41 1.70
C ILE A 8 19.90 3.42 2.00
N ALA A 9 20.44 2.80 0.95
CA ALA A 9 21.52 1.83 1.06
C ALA A 9 22.66 2.38 1.93
N ASP A 10 23.08 1.58 2.91
CA ASP A 10 24.18 1.87 3.83
C ASP A 10 24.10 3.19 4.61
N LYS A 11 22.93 3.82 4.66
CA LYS A 11 22.74 5.12 5.30
C LYS A 11 21.51 5.22 6.18
N PHE A 12 20.38 4.64 5.78
CA PHE A 12 19.13 4.83 6.52
C PHE A 12 18.28 3.56 6.53
N TRP A 13 17.81 3.19 7.71
CA TRP A 13 16.96 2.02 7.94
C TRP A 13 15.76 2.36 8.81
N ILE A 14 14.64 1.66 8.58
CA ILE A 14 13.48 1.62 9.47
C ILE A 14 13.52 0.28 10.21
N VAL A 15 13.56 0.32 11.54
CA VAL A 15 13.49 -0.86 12.39
C VAL A 15 12.03 -1.23 12.59
N LYS A 16 11.72 -2.50 12.37
CA LYS A 16 10.38 -3.06 12.52
C LYS A 16 10.38 -4.20 13.51
N ASP A 17 9.34 -4.29 14.32
CA ASP A 17 8.99 -5.50 15.07
C ASP A 17 7.62 -5.99 14.60
N GLU A 18 7.54 -7.26 14.18
CA GLU A 18 6.28 -7.85 13.67
C GLU A 18 5.55 -6.98 12.63
N ASN A 19 6.31 -6.31 11.75
CA ASN A 19 5.87 -5.35 10.71
C ASN A 19 5.44 -3.95 11.18
N ILE A 20 5.41 -3.69 12.49
CA ILE A 20 5.18 -2.36 13.07
C ILE A 20 6.49 -1.58 13.06
N ASN A 21 6.46 -0.33 12.58
CA ASN A 21 7.64 0.54 12.62
C ASN A 21 7.86 0.99 14.07
N ILE A 22 9.02 0.68 14.64
CA ILE A 22 9.34 1.01 16.04
C ILE A 22 10.44 2.07 16.15
N ALA A 23 11.39 2.11 15.21
CA ALA A 23 12.48 3.07 15.24
C ALA A 23 13.03 3.37 13.84
N THR A 24 13.88 4.39 13.75
CA THR A 24 14.72 4.66 12.57
C THR A 24 16.19 4.69 12.96
N VAL A 25 17.05 4.24 12.05
CA VAL A 25 18.51 4.24 12.22
C VAL A 25 19.12 5.01 11.06
N GLU A 26 19.91 6.03 11.35
CA GLU A 26 20.71 6.78 10.39
C GLU A 26 22.20 6.53 10.67
N LYS A 27 22.95 6.07 9.67
CA LYS A 27 24.42 6.02 9.73
C LYS A 27 24.98 7.38 9.31
N ARG A 28 25.78 7.96 10.20
CA ARG A 28 26.62 9.13 9.97
C ARG A 28 28.07 8.68 9.73
N LYS A 29 29.00 9.62 9.55
CA LYS A 29 30.41 9.32 9.25
C LYS A 29 31.01 8.38 10.30
N ASP A 30 30.82 8.70 11.57
CA ASP A 30 31.47 8.01 12.70
C ASP A 30 30.49 7.53 13.76
N SER A 31 29.17 7.63 13.50
CA SER A 31 28.15 7.28 14.50
C SER A 31 26.85 6.83 13.87
N PHE A 32 26.00 6.19 14.67
CA PHE A 32 24.64 5.81 14.34
C PHE A 32 23.67 6.61 15.19
N VAL A 33 22.65 7.17 14.56
CA VAL A 33 21.56 7.86 15.22
C VAL A 33 20.34 6.97 15.20
N VAL A 34 19.82 6.63 16.37
CA VAL A 34 18.57 5.89 16.53
C VAL A 34 17.50 6.85 17.03
N ILE A 35 16.35 6.85 16.38
CA ILE A 35 15.17 7.60 16.83
C ILE A 35 14.07 6.59 17.13
N GLU A 36 13.68 6.50 18.40
CA GLU A 36 12.61 5.64 18.91
C GLU A 36 11.68 6.49 19.79
N ASN A 37 10.37 6.45 19.56
CA ASN A 37 9.37 7.21 20.34
C ASN A 37 9.71 8.71 20.52
N ASN A 38 10.20 9.37 19.47
CA ASN A 38 10.69 10.75 19.45
C ASN A 38 11.91 11.04 20.34
N VAL A 39 12.55 10.01 20.91
CA VAL A 39 13.81 10.12 21.62
C VAL A 39 14.95 9.78 20.66
N LYS A 40 15.97 10.63 20.62
CA LYS A 40 17.15 10.45 19.80
C LYS A 40 18.31 9.95 20.65
N VAL A 41 18.89 8.83 20.27
CA VAL A 41 20.08 8.24 20.90
C VAL A 41 21.18 8.13 19.85
N VAL A 42 22.41 8.44 20.25
CA VAL A 42 23.60 8.34 19.38
C VAL A 42 24.46 7.20 19.89
N PHE A 43 24.91 6.36 18.97
CA PHE A 43 25.77 5.21 19.21
C PHE A 43 27.02 5.33 18.35
N ASP A 44 28.15 4.83 18.84
CA ASP A 44 29.44 4.96 18.15
C ASP A 44 29.67 3.80 17.17
N SER A 45 28.92 2.70 17.31
CA SER A 45 29.06 1.53 16.42
C SER A 45 27.75 0.78 16.20
N ALA A 46 27.70 0.00 15.11
CA ALA A 46 26.57 -0.88 14.82
C ALA A 46 26.35 -1.92 15.93
N ASN A 47 27.42 -2.40 16.57
CA ASN A 47 27.33 -3.35 17.69
C ASN A 47 26.56 -2.78 18.89
N GLU A 48 26.65 -1.47 19.14
CA GLU A 48 25.89 -0.84 20.21
C GLU A 48 24.41 -0.72 19.87
N VAL A 49 24.09 -0.48 18.59
CA VAL A 49 22.71 -0.50 18.08
C VAL A 49 22.11 -1.90 18.25
N GLU A 50 22.85 -2.96 17.88
CA GLU A 50 22.41 -4.35 18.06
C GLU A 50 22.19 -4.70 19.55
N LYS A 51 23.09 -4.25 20.45
CA LYS A 51 22.92 -4.39 21.90
C LYS A 51 21.67 -3.66 22.41
N HIS A 52 21.40 -2.47 21.88
CA HIS A 52 20.23 -1.67 22.26
C HIS A 52 18.92 -2.40 21.90
N PHE A 53 18.84 -2.99 20.71
CA PHE A 53 17.66 -3.77 20.27
C PHE A 53 17.65 -5.21 20.78
N LYS A 54 18.73 -5.66 21.45
CA LYS A 54 18.96 -7.02 21.95
C LYS A 54 18.89 -8.10 20.85
N GLU A 55 19.05 -7.69 19.60
CA GLU A 55 18.89 -8.54 18.41
C GLU A 55 19.72 -7.94 17.27
N ASP A 56 20.25 -8.79 16.39
CA ASP A 56 20.99 -8.34 15.20
C ASP A 56 20.00 -7.90 14.12
N ILE A 57 19.49 -6.69 14.27
CA ILE A 57 18.49 -6.12 13.37
C ILE A 57 18.98 -5.97 11.93
N PHE A 58 20.31 -5.89 11.71
CA PHE A 58 20.89 -5.70 10.39
C PHE A 58 21.03 -7.02 9.62
N LYS A 59 21.33 -8.12 10.32
CA LYS A 59 21.39 -9.47 9.72
C LYS A 59 20.06 -10.19 9.71
N ASN A 60 19.11 -9.77 10.54
CA ASN A 60 17.76 -10.34 10.54
C ASN A 60 17.05 -10.03 9.22
N ILE A 61 17.06 -11.02 8.33
CA ILE A 61 16.23 -11.00 7.13
C ILE A 61 14.82 -11.36 7.62
N PRO A 62 13.82 -10.48 7.50
CA PRO A 62 12.45 -10.89 7.76
C PRO A 62 12.20 -12.11 6.89
N LYS A 63 11.64 -13.20 7.47
CA LYS A 63 11.10 -14.29 6.64
C LYS A 63 10.28 -13.59 5.58
N ASN A 64 10.71 -13.71 4.33
CA ASN A 64 10.04 -13.10 3.23
C ASN A 64 8.65 -13.72 3.31
N ILE A 65 7.68 -13.00 3.88
CA ILE A 65 6.36 -13.06 3.32
C ILE A 65 6.64 -12.44 1.97
N GLU A 66 7.10 -13.29 1.04
CA GLU A 66 6.69 -13.18 -0.32
C GLU A 66 5.18 -13.08 -0.19
N VAL A 67 4.69 -11.85 -0.07
CA VAL A 67 3.51 -11.49 -0.80
C VAL A 67 3.99 -11.70 -2.22
N THR A 68 4.00 -12.96 -2.65
CA THR A 68 3.80 -13.34 -4.02
C THR A 68 2.60 -12.46 -4.33
N LYS A 69 2.86 -11.34 -5.02
CA LYS A 69 1.80 -10.59 -5.66
C LYS A 69 1.33 -11.60 -6.69
N VAL A 70 0.50 -12.55 -6.25
CA VAL A 70 -0.33 -13.33 -7.13
C VAL A 70 -1.21 -12.24 -7.68
N GLN A 71 -0.77 -11.65 -8.79
CA GLN A 71 -1.60 -10.85 -9.65
C GLN A 71 -2.62 -11.84 -10.18
N SER A 72 -3.64 -12.05 -9.35
CA SER A 72 -4.85 -12.70 -9.78
C SER A 72 -5.64 -11.63 -10.51
N ASP A 73 -6.38 -12.00 -11.51
CA ASP A 73 -7.28 -11.11 -12.21
C ASP A 73 -8.67 -11.73 -12.30
N ILE A 74 -9.62 -10.90 -12.72
CA ILE A 74 -10.95 -11.32 -13.13
C ILE A 74 -11.12 -10.72 -14.51
N ASP A 75 -11.07 -11.53 -15.55
CA ASP A 75 -11.17 -11.10 -16.96
C ASP A 75 -10.19 -9.97 -17.35
N GLY A 76 -8.95 -10.07 -16.86
CA GLY A 76 -7.89 -9.08 -17.10
C GLY A 76 -7.94 -7.85 -16.18
N TYR A 77 -8.91 -7.77 -15.26
CA TYR A 77 -8.93 -6.74 -14.22
C TYR A 77 -8.17 -7.23 -12.98
N PRO A 78 -7.06 -6.57 -12.60
CA PRO A 78 -6.20 -7.08 -11.54
C PRO A 78 -6.86 -7.04 -10.16
N THR A 79 -6.48 -7.99 -9.32
CA THR A 79 -6.89 -8.10 -7.92
C THR A 79 -5.65 -8.26 -7.03
N LYS A 80 -5.64 -7.57 -5.88
CA LYS A 80 -4.55 -7.62 -4.90
C LYS A 80 -4.38 -8.97 -4.21
N THR A 81 -5.41 -9.80 -4.24
CA THR A 81 -5.51 -11.08 -3.52
C THR A 81 -6.26 -12.05 -4.41
N LYS A 82 -6.05 -13.36 -4.21
CA LYS A 82 -6.86 -14.39 -4.87
C LYS A 82 -8.36 -14.08 -4.69
N PRO A 83 -9.16 -13.97 -5.77
CA PRO A 83 -10.55 -13.64 -5.67
C PRO A 83 -11.39 -14.85 -5.24
N PHE A 84 -12.38 -14.60 -4.38
CA PHE A 84 -13.42 -15.57 -4.00
C PHE A 84 -14.80 -15.01 -4.37
N ASN A 85 -15.79 -15.89 -4.50
CA ASN A 85 -17.20 -15.53 -4.75
C ASN A 85 -17.37 -14.48 -5.86
N VAL A 86 -16.70 -14.67 -7.00
CA VAL A 86 -16.70 -13.71 -8.10
C VAL A 86 -18.12 -13.50 -8.64
N GLN A 87 -18.52 -12.24 -8.80
CA GLN A 87 -19.84 -11.86 -9.31
C GLN A 87 -19.73 -10.53 -10.06
N TRP A 88 -20.51 -10.37 -11.11
CA TRP A 88 -20.63 -9.10 -11.82
C TRP A 88 -21.78 -8.26 -11.26
N PHE A 89 -21.53 -6.98 -11.01
CA PHE A 89 -22.52 -5.99 -10.60
C PHE A 89 -22.49 -4.85 -11.60
N ASP A 90 -23.50 -4.72 -12.47
CA ASP A 90 -23.60 -3.65 -13.48
C ASP A 90 -22.30 -3.40 -14.27
N SER A 91 -21.72 -4.47 -14.83
CA SER A 91 -20.44 -4.47 -15.56
C SER A 91 -19.18 -4.26 -14.70
N ILE A 92 -19.31 -4.30 -13.38
CA ILE A 92 -18.19 -4.27 -12.44
C ILE A 92 -17.88 -5.71 -12.01
N PRO A 93 -16.68 -6.24 -12.31
CA PRO A 93 -16.25 -7.52 -11.74
C PRO A 93 -16.00 -7.32 -10.25
N THR A 94 -16.68 -8.09 -9.40
CA THR A 94 -16.55 -8.01 -7.94
C THR A 94 -16.17 -9.35 -7.33
N TYR A 95 -15.52 -9.31 -6.17
CA TYR A 95 -15.05 -10.51 -5.46
C TYR A 95 -14.97 -10.26 -3.95
N THR A 96 -14.87 -11.33 -3.18
CA THR A 96 -14.56 -11.27 -1.74
C THR A 96 -13.12 -11.71 -1.52
N LYS A 97 -12.43 -11.16 -0.51
CA LYS A 97 -11.03 -11.52 -0.21
C LYS A 97 -10.89 -12.90 0.46
N THR A 98 -11.98 -13.41 1.03
CA THR A 98 -12.09 -14.74 1.62
C THR A 98 -13.44 -15.35 1.26
N GLU A 99 -13.53 -16.68 1.30
CA GLU A 99 -14.74 -17.43 0.94
C GLU A 99 -15.97 -17.09 1.80
N LYS A 100 -15.79 -16.76 3.08
CA LYS A 100 -16.90 -16.46 4.01
C LYS A 100 -17.24 -14.98 4.18
N SER A 101 -16.43 -14.08 3.59
CA SER A 101 -16.64 -12.64 3.77
C SER A 101 -17.85 -12.14 2.99
N GLN A 102 -18.58 -11.20 3.58
CA GLN A 102 -19.67 -10.47 2.92
C GLN A 102 -19.20 -9.16 2.29
N ASP A 103 -17.99 -8.69 2.64
CA ASP A 103 -17.40 -7.49 2.07
C ASP A 103 -16.93 -7.75 0.63
N ARG A 104 -17.65 -7.17 -0.33
CA ARG A 104 -17.30 -7.23 -1.75
C ARG A 104 -16.35 -6.09 -2.16
N TYR A 105 -15.43 -6.41 -3.04
CA TYR A 105 -14.44 -5.50 -3.63
C TYR A 105 -14.53 -5.57 -5.15
N CYS A 106 -14.26 -4.46 -5.82
CA CYS A 106 -14.26 -4.39 -7.28
C CYS A 106 -12.87 -4.77 -7.81
N ALA A 107 -12.78 -5.57 -8.87
CA ALA A 107 -11.50 -5.85 -9.55
C ALA A 107 -11.09 -4.67 -10.44
N GLY A 108 -9.80 -4.47 -10.61
CA GLY A 108 -9.22 -3.38 -11.40
C GLY A 108 -8.99 -2.06 -10.65
N TYR A 109 -8.64 -1.05 -11.45
CA TYR A 109 -8.39 0.32 -11.02
C TYR A 109 -9.57 1.23 -11.35
N TYR A 110 -9.78 2.24 -10.51
CA TYR A 110 -10.91 3.16 -10.61
C TYR A 110 -10.43 4.59 -10.34
N GLY A 111 -11.06 5.56 -10.98
CA GLY A 111 -11.06 6.95 -10.52
C GLY A 111 -12.33 7.21 -9.75
N VAL A 112 -12.27 7.40 -8.44
CA VAL A 112 -13.44 7.55 -7.57
C VAL A 112 -13.52 8.99 -7.09
N ARG A 113 -14.64 9.67 -7.33
CA ARG A 113 -14.84 11.07 -6.93
C ARG A 113 -15.62 11.15 -5.62
N PHE A 114 -15.07 11.93 -4.71
CA PHE A 114 -15.75 12.42 -3.51
C PHE A 114 -15.78 13.95 -3.57
N GLU A 115 -16.38 14.58 -2.56
CA GLU A 115 -16.42 16.06 -2.46
C GLU A 115 -15.03 16.69 -2.52
N GLY A 116 -14.01 16.04 -1.95
CA GLY A 116 -12.61 16.49 -2.00
C GLY A 116 -11.89 16.25 -3.33
N GLY A 117 -12.55 15.67 -4.33
CA GLY A 117 -12.00 15.41 -5.67
C GLY A 117 -11.93 13.94 -6.06
N THR A 118 -11.26 13.66 -7.19
CA THR A 118 -11.11 12.31 -7.75
C THR A 118 -9.78 11.67 -7.36
N PHE A 119 -9.86 10.48 -6.77
CA PHE A 119 -8.73 9.70 -6.26
C PHE A 119 -8.62 8.35 -6.97
N LEU A 120 -7.40 7.83 -7.05
CA LEU A 120 -7.15 6.49 -7.58
C LEU A 120 -7.58 5.43 -6.56
N GLY A 121 -8.54 4.59 -6.96
CA GLY A 121 -8.95 3.39 -6.25
C GLY A 121 -8.30 2.15 -6.85
N ASN A 122 -7.66 1.32 -6.02
CA ASN A 122 -7.11 0.03 -6.43
C ASN A 122 -7.80 -1.09 -5.63
N ASN A 123 -8.69 -1.81 -6.30
CA ASN A 123 -9.69 -2.71 -5.71
C ASN A 123 -10.54 -2.09 -4.59
N PRO A 124 -11.29 -1.00 -4.86
CA PRO A 124 -12.15 -0.38 -3.86
C PRO A 124 -13.24 -1.34 -3.38
N LYS A 125 -13.80 -1.09 -2.19
CA LYS A 125 -15.01 -1.80 -1.74
C LYS A 125 -16.17 -1.47 -2.68
N LEU A 126 -17.05 -2.43 -2.97
CA LEU A 126 -18.22 -2.21 -3.82
C LEU A 126 -19.08 -1.06 -3.29
N LEU A 127 -19.32 -1.05 -1.98
CA LEU A 127 -20.03 0.01 -1.27
C LEU A 127 -19.45 1.42 -1.53
N THR A 128 -18.12 1.51 -1.70
CA THR A 128 -17.46 2.79 -1.99
C THR A 128 -17.88 3.34 -3.36
N ILE A 129 -18.10 2.45 -4.33
CA ILE A 129 -18.47 2.79 -5.70
C ILE A 129 -19.98 2.97 -5.86
N THR A 130 -20.79 2.24 -5.08
CA THR A 130 -22.25 2.26 -5.23
C THR A 130 -22.94 3.30 -4.34
N GLU A 131 -22.40 3.57 -3.14
CA GLU A 131 -23.11 4.40 -2.15
C GLU A 131 -22.32 5.62 -1.67
N LYS A 132 -20.98 5.54 -1.63
CA LYS A 132 -20.17 6.59 -0.98
C LYS A 132 -19.58 7.63 -1.92
N CYS A 133 -19.40 7.29 -3.19
CA CYS A 133 -18.81 8.22 -4.16
C CYS A 133 -19.88 9.04 -4.88
N LEU A 134 -19.50 10.22 -5.35
CA LEU A 134 -20.35 11.07 -6.20
C LEU A 134 -20.43 10.51 -7.63
N ASP A 135 -19.29 10.10 -8.18
CA ASP A 135 -19.20 9.33 -9.42
C ASP A 135 -17.87 8.57 -9.46
N PHE A 136 -17.73 7.71 -10.48
CA PHE A 136 -16.48 7.01 -10.74
C PHE A 136 -16.24 6.82 -12.25
N VAL A 137 -15.01 6.48 -12.58
CA VAL A 137 -14.59 5.99 -13.90
C VAL A 137 -13.80 4.69 -13.73
N GLY A 138 -14.02 3.74 -14.62
CA GLY A 138 -13.44 2.40 -14.58
C GLY A 138 -14.52 1.32 -14.76
N PRO A 139 -14.18 0.03 -14.60
CA PRO A 139 -12.84 -0.49 -14.25
C PRO A 139 -11.78 -0.30 -15.32
N PHE A 140 -10.52 -0.18 -14.90
CA PHE A 140 -9.34 -0.16 -15.76
C PHE A 140 -8.40 -1.33 -15.43
N LYS A 141 -7.68 -1.82 -16.44
CA LYS A 141 -6.76 -2.96 -16.28
C LYS A 141 -5.41 -2.55 -15.72
N THR A 142 -5.03 -1.28 -15.92
CA THR A 142 -3.76 -0.73 -15.45
C THR A 142 -3.93 0.56 -14.67
N GLU A 143 -3.00 0.83 -13.75
CA GLU A 143 -2.94 2.09 -13.02
C GLU A 143 -2.69 3.28 -13.95
N MET A 144 -1.89 3.09 -15.00
CA MET A 144 -1.62 4.13 -16.00
C MET A 144 -2.90 4.56 -16.73
N GLU A 145 -3.70 3.60 -17.19
CA GLU A 145 -4.99 3.85 -17.85
C GLU A 145 -5.95 4.63 -16.92
N ALA A 146 -6.02 4.23 -15.65
CA ALA A 146 -6.82 4.94 -14.66
C ALA A 146 -6.35 6.39 -14.47
N ASN A 147 -5.04 6.62 -14.32
CA ASN A 147 -4.48 7.96 -14.11
C ASN A 147 -4.72 8.90 -15.30
N ILE A 148 -4.63 8.38 -16.54
CA ILE A 148 -4.96 9.15 -17.74
C ILE A 148 -6.44 9.57 -17.72
N ASN A 149 -7.35 8.63 -17.44
CA ASN A 149 -8.79 8.92 -17.39
C ASN A 149 -9.17 9.86 -16.23
N ILE A 150 -8.57 9.70 -15.05
CA ILE A 150 -8.76 10.61 -13.91
C ILE A 150 -8.33 12.03 -14.29
N SER A 151 -7.19 12.17 -14.97
CA SER A 151 -6.67 13.47 -15.41
C SER A 151 -7.62 14.15 -16.40
N THR A 152 -8.19 13.38 -17.34
CA THR A 152 -9.19 13.87 -18.29
C THR A 152 -10.48 14.28 -17.60
N LYS A 153 -11.02 13.44 -16.69
CA LYS A 153 -12.23 13.74 -15.91
C LYS A 153 -12.08 15.01 -15.08
N LYS A 154 -10.92 15.21 -14.43
CA LYS A 154 -10.62 16.43 -13.66
C LYS A 154 -10.64 17.69 -14.53
N LYS A 155 -10.19 17.62 -15.79
CA LYS A 155 -10.26 18.74 -16.73
C LYS A 155 -11.71 19.06 -17.11
N GLN A 156 -12.53 18.05 -17.38
CA GLN A 156 -13.94 18.22 -17.74
C GLN A 156 -14.75 18.88 -16.61
N VAL A 157 -14.56 18.43 -15.36
CA VAL A 157 -15.21 19.04 -14.18
C VAL A 157 -14.80 20.51 -14.02
N LYS A 158 -13.51 20.84 -14.20
CA LYS A 158 -13.04 22.24 -14.15
C LYS A 158 -13.64 23.12 -15.26
N GLN A 159 -14.01 22.53 -16.39
CA GLN A 159 -14.61 23.24 -17.52
C GLN A 159 -16.15 23.27 -17.44
N GLY A 160 -16.76 22.71 -16.39
CA GLY A 160 -18.21 22.67 -16.21
C GLY A 160 -18.93 21.73 -17.20
N LEU A 161 -18.21 20.77 -17.78
CA LEU A 161 -18.75 19.85 -18.79
C LEU A 161 -19.44 18.62 -18.18
N VAL A 162 -19.30 18.39 -16.86
CA VAL A 162 -19.81 17.25 -16.11
C VAL A 162 -20.14 17.67 -14.69
#